data_AF-A0A7C1CZR0-F1
#
_entry.id   AF-A0A7C1CZR0-F1
#
_cell.length_a   1.000
_cell.length_b   1.000
_cell.length_c   1.000
_cell.angle_alpha   90.00
_cell.angle_beta   90.00
_cell.angle_gamma   90.00
#
_symmetry.space_group_name_H-M   'P 1'
#
loop_
_entity.id
_entity.type
_entity.pdbx_description
1 polymer ?
#
loop_
_entity_poly.entity_id
_entity_poly.type
_entity_poly.pdbx_seq_one_letter_code
_entity_poly.pdbx_strand_id
1 'polypeptide(L)'
;MSMTIVKHVACVALLCLSLAAIASDSPFAVPDTDPWQRSELLGQLATVAKADPRRGKDLHESLMCASCHGASGVSPSRNYPHLAGQRAEYTYKQLHDYRSGRRHEGTGQAQIMHKLAQLLDEQDMRDLAAYY
;
A
#
# COMPACT_ATOMS: atom_id res chain seq x y z
N MET A 1 65.36 -43.28 24.03
CA MET A 1 63.92 -43.38 24.34
C MET A 1 63.44 -42.01 24.82
N SER A 2 62.92 -41.17 23.91
CA SER A 2 62.08 -39.99 24.21
C SER A 2 61.62 -39.38 22.90
N MET A 3 60.31 -39.46 22.67
CA MET A 3 59.58 -38.85 21.58
C MET A 3 59.47 -37.34 21.80
N THR A 4 59.58 -36.54 20.75
CA THR A 4 59.01 -35.17 20.76
C THR A 4 58.43 -34.83 19.39
N ILE A 5 57.17 -34.42 19.45
CA ILE A 5 56.20 -34.20 18.40
C ILE A 5 56.48 -32.83 17.75
N VAL A 6 56.70 -32.79 16.44
CA VAL A 6 56.75 -31.54 15.66
C VAL A 6 55.48 -31.42 14.81
N LYS A 7 54.53 -30.65 15.37
CA LYS A 7 53.60 -29.71 14.73
C LYS A 7 53.28 -29.96 13.24
N HIS A 8 52.25 -30.75 12.97
CA HIS A 8 51.50 -30.67 11.72
C HIS A 8 50.39 -29.62 11.88
N VAL A 9 50.77 -28.35 11.80
CA VAL A 9 49.81 -27.25 11.55
C VAL A 9 49.64 -27.19 10.04
N ALA A 10 48.83 -28.11 9.50
CA ALA A 10 48.44 -28.08 8.11
C ALA A 10 47.00 -27.56 8.03
N CYS A 11 46.87 -26.39 7.41
CA CYS A 11 45.68 -25.74 6.89
C CYS A 11 44.36 -26.51 7.01
N VAL A 12 43.49 -26.07 7.93
CA VAL A 12 42.04 -26.24 7.78
C VAL A 12 41.63 -25.33 6.62
N ALA A 13 41.70 -25.86 5.40
CA ALA A 13 41.19 -25.19 4.22
C ALA A 13 39.68 -25.00 4.39
N LEU A 14 39.26 -23.74 4.43
CA LEU A 14 37.87 -23.31 4.46
C LEU A 14 37.11 -23.94 3.28
N LEU A 15 36.31 -24.98 3.54
CA LEU A 15 35.13 -25.28 2.74
C LEU A 15 34.03 -24.31 3.17
N CYS A 16 34.06 -23.10 2.61
CA CYS A 16 32.88 -22.25 2.50
C CYS A 16 31.92 -22.95 1.52
N LEU A 17 31.17 -23.94 2.00
CA LEU A 17 29.98 -24.40 1.28
C LEU A 17 29.01 -23.23 1.24
N SER A 18 28.80 -22.71 0.03
CA SER A 18 27.83 -21.69 -0.29
C SER A 18 26.48 -22.03 0.33
N LEU A 19 26.02 -21.23 1.28
CA LEU A 19 24.59 -21.07 1.52
C LEU A 19 24.00 -20.58 0.19
N ALA A 20 23.42 -21.49 -0.58
CA ALA A 20 22.45 -21.11 -1.58
C ALA A 20 21.39 -20.28 -0.85
N ALA A 21 21.25 -19.01 -1.24
CA ALA A 21 20.18 -18.17 -0.76
C ALA A 21 18.88 -18.91 -1.06
N ILE A 22 18.18 -19.36 -0.02
CA ILE A 22 16.77 -19.71 -0.16
C ILE A 22 16.08 -18.40 -0.52
N ALA A 23 15.80 -18.20 -1.81
CA ALA A 23 14.84 -17.20 -2.23
C ALA A 23 13.54 -17.56 -1.49
N SER A 24 13.13 -16.68 -0.58
CA SER A 24 11.89 -16.87 0.15
C SER A 24 10.76 -16.57 -0.84
N ASP A 25 10.26 -17.60 -1.50
CA ASP A 25 8.93 -17.58 -2.13
C ASP A 25 7.90 -17.46 -1.01
N SER A 26 7.81 -16.25 -0.48
CA SER A 26 6.78 -15.89 0.49
C SER A 26 5.44 -15.95 -0.24
N PRO A 27 4.43 -16.65 0.28
CA PRO A 27 3.07 -16.57 -0.24
C PRO A 27 2.48 -15.14 -0.12
N PHE A 28 3.21 -14.22 0.53
CA PHE A 28 2.92 -12.79 0.63
C PHE A 28 3.84 -11.92 -0.23
N ALA A 29 4.42 -12.46 -1.31
CA ALA A 29 5.17 -11.64 -2.26
C ALA A 29 4.29 -10.47 -2.70
N VAL A 30 4.71 -9.26 -2.32
CA VAL A 30 4.09 -8.02 -2.82
C VAL A 30 4.55 -7.91 -4.27
N PRO A 31 3.64 -7.92 -5.25
CA PRO A 31 3.98 -7.71 -6.65
C PRO A 31 4.83 -6.45 -6.81
N ASP A 32 5.82 -6.51 -7.72
CA ASP A 32 6.69 -5.39 -8.09
C ASP A 32 5.87 -4.29 -8.79
N THR A 33 5.06 -3.57 -8.02
CA THR A 33 4.58 -2.23 -8.38
C THR A 33 5.54 -1.23 -7.76
N ASP A 34 5.86 -0.17 -8.51
CA ASP A 34 6.80 0.86 -8.05
C ASP A 34 6.34 1.43 -6.70
N PRO A 35 7.05 1.11 -5.59
CA PRO A 35 6.61 1.52 -4.27
C PRO A 35 6.81 3.03 -4.12
N TRP A 36 5.91 3.66 -3.36
CA TRP A 36 6.06 5.07 -3.03
C TRP A 36 7.45 5.36 -2.46
N GLN A 37 8.18 6.29 -3.10
CA GLN A 37 9.36 6.86 -2.47
C GLN A 37 8.93 7.73 -1.28
N ARG A 38 9.66 7.63 -0.15
CA ARG A 38 9.24 8.29 1.10
C ARG A 38 9.03 9.80 0.93
N SER A 39 9.95 10.49 0.26
CA SER A 39 9.86 11.94 0.02
C SER A 39 8.66 12.31 -0.86
N GLU A 40 8.41 11.51 -1.90
CA GLU A 40 7.26 11.68 -2.79
C GLU A 40 5.95 11.51 -2.02
N LEU A 41 5.81 10.42 -1.27
CA LEU A 41 4.61 10.18 -0.46
C LEU A 41 4.36 11.32 0.51
N LEU A 42 5.38 11.74 1.27
CA LEU A 42 5.23 12.85 2.22
C LEU A 42 4.83 14.15 1.52
N GLY A 43 5.42 14.44 0.35
CA GLY A 43 5.05 15.58 -0.49
C GLY A 43 3.58 15.53 -0.92
N GLN A 44 3.11 14.38 -1.39
CA GLN A 44 1.72 14.19 -1.80
C GLN A 44 0.76 14.30 -0.61
N LEU A 45 1.05 13.63 0.51
CA LEU A 45 0.20 13.67 1.70
C LEU A 45 0.07 15.10 2.27
N ALA A 46 1.12 15.92 2.19
CA ALA A 46 1.06 17.31 2.62
C ALA A 46 0.04 18.14 1.83
N THR A 47 -0.32 17.72 0.61
CA THR A 47 -1.31 18.43 -0.21
C THR A 47 -2.73 18.31 0.34
N VAL A 48 -3.02 17.30 1.18
CA VAL A 48 -4.34 17.11 1.83
C VAL A 48 -4.75 18.33 2.64
N ALA A 49 -3.81 19.15 3.12
CA ALA A 49 -4.10 20.43 3.76
C ALA A 49 -4.86 21.44 2.88
N LYS A 50 -4.93 21.21 1.56
CA LYS A 50 -5.67 22.03 0.59
C LYS A 50 -7.05 21.45 0.23
N ALA A 51 -7.52 20.46 0.97
CA ALA A 51 -8.82 19.82 0.72
C ALA A 51 -10.00 20.72 1.13
N ASP A 52 -11.12 20.56 0.42
CA ASP A 52 -12.44 21.07 0.77
C ASP A 52 -13.38 19.89 1.10
N PRO A 53 -13.67 19.63 2.39
CA PRO A 53 -14.54 18.52 2.78
C PRO A 53 -16.00 18.70 2.36
N ARG A 54 -16.46 19.94 2.08
CA ARG A 54 -17.82 20.18 1.57
C ARG A 54 -17.93 19.71 0.13
N ARG A 55 -16.94 20.06 -0.71
CA ARG A 55 -16.82 19.52 -2.06
C ARG A 55 -16.66 17.99 -2.06
N GLY A 56 -15.92 17.45 -1.08
CA GLY A 56 -15.79 16.01 -0.86
C GLY A 56 -17.13 15.31 -0.59
N LYS A 57 -17.99 15.91 0.22
CA LYS A 57 -19.36 15.43 0.45
C LYS A 57 -20.18 15.43 -0.85
N ASP A 58 -20.11 16.51 -1.63
CA ASP A 58 -20.84 16.61 -2.90
C ASP A 58 -20.35 15.55 -3.92
N LEU A 59 -19.04 15.27 -3.95
CA LEU A 59 -18.46 14.18 -4.75
C LEU A 59 -18.92 12.81 -4.27
N HIS A 60 -18.98 12.57 -2.96
CA HIS A 60 -19.46 11.31 -2.38
C HIS A 60 -20.91 10.97 -2.83
N GLU A 61 -21.77 11.99 -2.88
CA GLU A 61 -23.16 11.88 -3.31
C GLU A 61 -23.29 11.72 -4.83
N SER A 62 -22.52 12.48 -5.61
CA SER A 62 -22.64 12.52 -7.07
C SER A 62 -21.94 11.38 -7.82
N LEU A 63 -20.85 10.84 -7.26
CA LEU A 63 -20.04 9.78 -7.90
C LEU A 63 -20.39 8.38 -7.39
N MET A 64 -21.60 8.19 -6.84
CA MET A 64 -22.13 6.93 -6.35
C MET A 64 -21.25 6.27 -5.25
N CYS A 65 -20.35 7.01 -4.60
CA CYS A 65 -19.52 6.45 -3.52
C CYS A 65 -20.40 5.90 -2.39
N ALA A 66 -21.49 6.63 -2.11
CA ALA A 66 -22.52 6.27 -1.13
C ALA A 66 -23.18 4.91 -1.40
N SER A 67 -23.25 4.42 -2.64
CA SER A 67 -23.94 3.15 -2.95
C SER A 67 -23.22 1.94 -2.35
N CYS A 68 -21.91 2.03 -2.19
CA CYS A 68 -21.08 0.95 -1.65
C CYS A 68 -20.60 1.27 -0.24
N HIS A 69 -20.16 2.51 0.01
CA HIS A 69 -19.59 2.92 1.29
C HIS A 69 -20.62 3.48 2.28
N GLY A 70 -21.90 3.55 1.89
CA GLY A 70 -22.99 4.07 2.71
C GLY A 70 -23.10 5.60 2.66
N ALA A 71 -24.28 6.13 2.95
CA ALA A 71 -24.62 7.56 2.80
C ALA A 71 -23.77 8.52 3.67
N SER A 72 -23.16 7.99 4.74
CA SER A 72 -22.25 8.75 5.61
C SER A 72 -20.88 8.10 5.69
N GLY A 73 -20.48 7.30 4.70
CA GLY A 73 -19.23 6.53 4.75
C GLY A 73 -19.28 5.33 5.70
N VAL A 74 -20.44 4.97 6.24
CA VAL A 74 -20.66 3.74 7.02
C VAL A 74 -21.38 2.73 6.15
N SER A 75 -20.62 1.82 5.55
CA SER A 75 -21.15 0.74 4.70
C SER A 75 -22.26 -0.08 5.42
N PRO A 76 -23.40 -0.36 4.76
CA PRO A 76 -24.43 -1.25 5.28
C PRO A 76 -24.09 -2.74 5.10
N SER A 77 -22.99 -3.07 4.41
CA SER A 77 -22.59 -4.43 4.07
C SER A 77 -21.15 -4.71 4.50
N ARG A 78 -20.85 -5.96 4.85
CA ARG A 78 -19.48 -6.42 5.13
C ARG A 78 -18.59 -6.53 3.88
N ASN A 79 -19.15 -6.36 2.69
CA ASN A 79 -18.41 -6.47 1.43
C ASN A 79 -17.61 -5.20 1.10
N TYR A 80 -17.96 -4.07 1.71
CA TYR A 80 -17.32 -2.77 1.47
C TYR A 80 -16.88 -2.16 2.80
N PRO A 81 -15.70 -1.52 2.86
CA PRO A 81 -15.20 -0.94 4.09
C PRO A 81 -15.96 0.33 4.46
N HIS A 82 -16.04 0.60 5.77
CA HIS A 82 -16.38 1.92 6.29
C HIS A 82 -15.24 2.89 5.97
N LEU A 83 -15.61 4.09 5.53
CA LEU A 83 -14.70 5.22 5.29
C LEU A 83 -14.80 6.28 6.39
N ALA A 84 -15.96 6.41 7.04
CA ALA A 84 -16.19 7.41 8.07
C ALA A 84 -15.16 7.31 9.23
N GLY A 85 -14.52 8.42 9.56
CA GLY A 85 -13.49 8.54 10.59
C GLY A 85 -12.12 8.02 10.16
N GLN A 86 -11.93 7.66 8.88
CA GLN A 86 -10.61 7.29 8.37
C GLN A 86 -9.71 8.52 8.28
N ARG A 87 -8.41 8.32 8.45
CA ARG A 87 -7.45 9.41 8.29
C ARG A 87 -7.43 9.90 6.85
N ALA A 88 -7.56 11.21 6.65
CA ALA A 88 -7.54 11.80 5.32
C ALA A 88 -6.29 11.44 4.52
N GLU A 89 -5.10 11.43 5.13
CA GLU A 89 -3.89 11.03 4.41
C GLU A 89 -3.93 9.57 3.95
N TYR A 90 -4.53 8.70 4.76
CA TYR A 90 -4.69 7.30 4.39
C TYR A 90 -5.67 7.17 3.21
N THR A 91 -6.84 7.79 3.30
CA THR A 91 -7.86 7.73 2.24
C THR A 91 -7.34 8.31 0.93
N TYR A 92 -6.68 9.46 0.97
CA TYR A 92 -6.04 10.08 -0.19
C TYR A 92 -5.01 9.13 -0.83
N LYS A 93 -4.12 8.55 -0.02
CA LYS A 93 -3.16 7.55 -0.50
C LYS A 93 -3.84 6.34 -1.13
N GLN A 94 -4.91 5.80 -0.52
CA GLN A 94 -5.63 4.65 -1.09
C GLN A 94 -6.24 4.97 -2.45
N LEU A 95 -6.88 6.15 -2.60
CA LEU A 95 -7.45 6.59 -3.86
C LEU A 95 -6.36 6.74 -4.93
N HIS A 96 -5.22 7.32 -4.58
CA HIS A 96 -4.08 7.42 -5.49
C HIS A 96 -3.53 6.04 -5.86
N ASP A 97 -3.44 5.10 -4.92
CA ASP A 97 -2.95 3.74 -5.20
C ASP A 97 -3.93 2.94 -6.07
N TYR A 98 -5.24 3.16 -5.91
CA TYR A 98 -6.23 2.63 -6.85
C TYR A 98 -6.10 3.31 -8.22
N ARG A 99 -5.90 4.62 -8.29
CA ARG A 99 -5.73 5.32 -9.57
C ARG A 99 -4.50 4.82 -10.31
N SER A 100 -3.37 4.67 -9.65
CA SER A 100 -2.10 4.25 -10.26
C SER A 100 -1.94 2.75 -10.47
N GLY A 101 -2.83 1.93 -9.89
CA GLY A 101 -2.71 0.47 -9.93
C GLY A 101 -1.78 -0.11 -8.86
N ARG A 102 -1.17 0.70 -8.00
CA ARG A 102 -0.31 0.23 -6.89
C ARG A 102 -1.07 -0.63 -5.87
N ARG A 103 -2.38 -0.40 -5.70
CA ARG A 103 -3.23 -1.24 -4.83
C ARG A 103 -3.99 -2.27 -5.64
N HIS A 104 -3.45 -3.47 -5.75
CA HIS A 104 -4.02 -4.57 -6.55
C HIS A 104 -4.46 -5.74 -5.64
N GLU A 105 -5.46 -5.58 -4.80
CA GLU A 105 -6.03 -6.77 -4.14
C GLU A 105 -6.73 -7.60 -5.23
N GLY A 106 -6.33 -8.87 -5.43
CA GLY A 106 -6.80 -9.75 -6.52
C GLY A 106 -8.28 -10.16 -6.45
N THR A 107 -9.13 -9.33 -5.84
CA THR A 107 -10.56 -9.50 -5.69
C THR A 107 -11.30 -8.52 -6.62
N GLY A 108 -12.50 -8.89 -7.08
CA GLY A 108 -13.28 -8.07 -8.01
C GLY A 108 -13.65 -6.67 -7.48
N GLN A 109 -13.66 -6.48 -6.15
CA GLN A 109 -14.02 -5.23 -5.50
C GLN A 109 -12.94 -4.15 -5.68
N ALA A 110 -11.66 -4.52 -5.64
CA ALA A 110 -10.55 -3.59 -5.90
C ALA A 110 -10.58 -3.07 -7.34
N GLN A 111 -11.02 -3.90 -8.30
CA GLN A 111 -11.17 -3.52 -9.71
C GLN A 111 -12.20 -2.42 -9.94
N ILE A 112 -13.27 -2.40 -9.13
CA ILE A 112 -14.27 -1.33 -9.20
C ILE A 112 -13.65 0.00 -8.75
N MET A 113 -12.88 -0.02 -7.65
CA MET A 113 -12.22 1.18 -7.14
C MET A 113 -11.13 1.71 -8.07
N HIS A 114 -10.40 0.85 -8.79
CA HIS A 114 -9.48 1.29 -9.85
C HIS A 114 -10.20 2.17 -10.89
N LYS A 115 -11.36 1.71 -11.37
CA LYS A 115 -12.14 2.44 -12.38
C LYS A 115 -12.70 3.75 -11.84
N LEU A 116 -13.22 3.75 -10.61
CA LEU A 116 -13.74 4.97 -9.99
C LEU A 116 -12.63 5.98 -9.71
N ALA A 117 -11.48 5.55 -9.21
CA ALA A 117 -10.35 6.42 -8.92
C ALA A 117 -9.73 7.07 -10.18
N GLN A 118 -9.86 6.42 -11.36
CA GLN A 118 -9.45 7.00 -12.64
C GLN A 118 -10.31 8.20 -13.07
N LEU A 119 -11.53 8.34 -12.55
CA LEU A 119 -12.40 9.49 -12.82
C LEU A 119 -12.06 10.72 -11.98
N LEU A 120 -11.29 10.54 -10.91
CA LEU A 120 -10.97 11.59 -9.96
C LEU A 120 -9.70 12.33 -10.40
N ASP A 121 -9.73 13.64 -10.29
CA ASP A 121 -8.50 14.43 -10.30
C ASP A 121 -7.85 14.46 -8.90
N GLU A 122 -6.69 15.12 -8.81
CA GLU A 122 -5.96 15.23 -7.55
C GLU A 122 -6.72 15.98 -6.46
N GLN A 123 -7.51 17.00 -6.83
CA GLN A 123 -8.29 17.77 -5.86
C GLN A 123 -9.50 16.96 -5.39
N ASP A 124 -10.17 16.25 -6.28
CA ASP A 124 -11.29 15.36 -5.93
C ASP A 124 -10.86 14.32 -4.88
N MET A 125 -9.70 13.69 -5.08
CA MET A 125 -9.19 12.70 -4.13
C MET A 125 -8.89 13.31 -2.76
N ARG A 126 -8.35 14.54 -2.70
CA ARG A 126 -8.11 15.25 -1.44
C ARG A 126 -9.42 15.62 -0.74
N ASP A 127 -10.38 16.12 -1.50
CA ASP A 127 -11.67 16.58 -0.97
C ASP A 127 -12.47 15.41 -0.40
N LEU A 128 -12.56 14.30 -1.15
CA LEU A 128 -13.16 13.06 -0.68
C LEU A 128 -12.44 12.55 0.57
N ALA A 129 -11.10 12.57 0.58
CA ALA A 129 -10.33 12.11 1.72
C ALA A 129 -10.55 12.95 2.99
N ALA A 130 -10.75 14.27 2.86
CA ALA A 130 -11.04 15.15 3.99
C ALA A 130 -12.50 15.07 4.46
N TYR A 131 -13.42 14.61 3.60
CA TYR A 131 -14.83 14.44 3.97
C TYR A 131 -15.05 13.22 4.87
N TYR A 132 -14.41 12.10 4.58
CA TYR A 132 -14.56 10.84 5.32
C TYR A 132 -13.85 10.87 6.67
#